data_AF-A0A848TWL4-F1
#
_entry.id   AF-A0A848TWL4-F1
#
_cell.length_a   1.000
_cell.length_b   1.000
_cell.length_c   1.000
_cell.angle_alpha   90.00
_cell.angle_beta   90.00
_cell.angle_gamma   90.00
#
_symmetry.space_group_name_H-M   'P 1'
#
loop_
_entity.id
_entity.type
_entity.pdbx_description
1 polymer ?
#
loop_
_entity_poly.entity_id
_entity_poly.type
_entity_poly.pdbx_seq_one_letter_code
_entity_poly.pdbx_strand_id
1 'polypeptide(L)'
;ILAASNKINDSLSLTQNVLISKRMFNTVFSLFKIQKNRVYTAGFDGGARMASVLPTFMNQITGVISCGSTVGNKEVLSSKNPFHFIGIVGTEDFNYPEMVKMEELFKLMKFPNQTLIFDGGHQWPSQQLLTKALELFDLQAMAKNVIPADSTFIQTSYKDRLLEVNELISNKKPVRAYKDLGEVMEVYRHFLNVDSLKASRKTIKRGSAYKSQKRSLNTWMFKESLIKDDYDYYLEEDILTYNYNNLGWWNYQMGELKKYKNSANVLQRQMGIRLEGYLNALIADNIDIIVYDTPVDEEALNLLWMLKTITSPEDFSNYLKVISWNAKVEDYSTAMYYLEELLKMGYTNTDELYALENTALLRITPAFNALVEKYLKKARYKIIEE
;
A
#
# COMPACT_ATOMS: atom_id res chain seq x y z
N ILE A 1 10.14 23.95 -7.16
CA ILE A 1 8.87 24.36 -6.53
C ILE A 1 8.13 23.09 -6.17
N LEU A 2 7.78 22.91 -4.90
CA LEU A 2 6.88 21.84 -4.45
C LEU A 2 5.55 22.50 -4.08
N ALA A 3 4.45 22.01 -4.62
CA ALA A 3 3.12 22.55 -4.38
C ALA A 3 2.10 21.41 -4.27
N ALA A 4 1.14 21.55 -3.37
CA ALA A 4 0.05 20.61 -3.16
C ALA A 4 -1.25 21.38 -2.90
N SER A 5 -2.39 20.74 -3.18
CA SER A 5 -3.71 21.29 -2.91
C SER A 5 -4.25 20.74 -1.60
N ASN A 6 -4.68 21.62 -0.69
CA ASN A 6 -5.38 21.24 0.54
C ASN A 6 -6.84 20.81 0.30
N LYS A 7 -7.26 20.72 -0.97
CA LYS A 7 -8.65 20.41 -1.36
C LYS A 7 -8.83 19.06 -2.04
N ILE A 8 -7.74 18.34 -2.32
CA ILE A 8 -7.84 16.96 -2.81
C ILE A 8 -8.29 16.10 -1.63
N ASN A 9 -9.28 15.23 -1.85
CA ASN A 9 -9.84 14.36 -0.82
C ASN A 9 -10.38 13.08 -1.47
N ASP A 10 -10.22 11.95 -0.81
CA ASP A 10 -10.62 10.64 -1.32
C ASP A 10 -12.15 10.45 -1.41
N SER A 11 -12.94 11.23 -0.65
CA SER A 11 -14.41 11.30 -0.79
C SER A 11 -14.89 12.00 -2.06
N LEU A 12 -14.00 12.67 -2.80
CA LEU A 12 -14.34 13.33 -4.07
C LEU A 12 -14.13 12.39 -5.24
N SER A 13 -15.01 12.51 -6.24
CA SER A 13 -14.82 11.80 -7.51
C SER A 13 -13.47 12.12 -8.15
N LEU A 14 -12.91 11.16 -8.90
CA LEU A 14 -11.68 11.35 -9.66
C LEU A 14 -11.72 12.62 -10.52
N THR A 15 -12.85 12.88 -11.20
CA THR A 15 -13.05 14.08 -12.01
C THR A 15 -12.91 15.36 -11.20
N GLN A 16 -13.51 15.43 -10.01
CA GLN A 16 -13.40 16.60 -9.13
C GLN A 16 -11.95 16.79 -8.65
N ASN A 17 -11.27 15.72 -8.24
CA ASN A 17 -9.88 15.77 -7.83
C ASN A 17 -8.96 16.22 -8.99
N VAL A 18 -9.17 15.74 -10.21
CA VAL A 18 -8.43 16.20 -11.42
C VAL A 18 -8.66 17.70 -11.67
N LEU A 19 -9.90 18.19 -11.55
CA LEU A 19 -10.22 19.62 -11.72
C LEU A 19 -9.54 20.48 -10.63
N ILE A 20 -9.48 19.99 -9.39
CA ILE A 20 -8.78 20.64 -8.29
C ILE A 20 -7.27 20.71 -8.58
N SER A 21 -6.65 19.61 -9.00
CA SER A 21 -5.24 19.59 -9.40
C SER A 21 -4.97 20.56 -10.55
N LYS A 22 -5.82 20.56 -11.59
CA LYS A 22 -5.68 21.48 -12.73
C LYS A 22 -5.71 22.95 -12.31
N ARG A 23 -6.62 23.32 -11.41
CA ARG A 23 -6.67 24.69 -10.84
C ARG A 23 -5.37 25.04 -10.10
N MET A 24 -4.86 24.13 -9.29
CA MET A 24 -3.59 24.33 -8.58
C MET A 24 -2.42 24.54 -9.57
N PHE A 25 -2.29 23.69 -10.59
CA PHE A 25 -1.25 23.83 -11.61
C PHE A 25 -1.35 25.18 -12.34
N ASN A 26 -2.54 25.59 -12.76
CA ASN A 26 -2.76 26.88 -13.41
C ASN A 26 -2.33 28.06 -12.51
N THR A 27 -2.67 28.02 -11.23
CA THR A 27 -2.25 29.05 -10.27
C THR A 27 -0.73 29.09 -10.15
N VAL A 28 -0.07 27.95 -9.94
CA VAL A 28 1.40 27.88 -9.85
C VAL A 28 2.07 28.38 -11.12
N PHE A 29 1.56 27.99 -12.30
CA PHE A 29 2.12 28.39 -13.59
C PHE A 29 1.92 29.88 -13.89
N SER A 30 0.90 30.51 -13.30
CA SER A 30 0.69 31.96 -13.40
C SER A 30 1.61 32.77 -12.48
N LEU A 31 2.01 32.19 -11.33
CA LEU A 31 2.83 32.87 -10.33
C LEU A 31 4.34 32.72 -10.59
N PHE A 32 4.75 31.62 -11.24
CA PHE A 32 6.15 31.27 -11.40
C PHE A 32 6.50 30.91 -12.84
N LYS A 33 7.72 31.24 -13.25
CA LYS A 33 8.28 30.78 -14.53
C LYS A 33 8.66 29.30 -14.43
N ILE A 34 7.77 28.42 -14.90
CA ILE A 34 7.98 26.96 -14.89
C ILE A 34 8.64 26.48 -16.19
N GLN A 35 9.62 25.59 -16.07
CA GLN A 35 10.17 24.86 -17.21
C GLN A 35 9.18 23.76 -17.64
N LYS A 36 8.46 23.99 -18.74
CA LYS A 36 7.30 23.17 -19.18
C LYS A 36 7.56 21.67 -19.35
N ASN A 37 8.82 21.24 -19.56
CA ASN A 37 9.18 19.82 -19.73
C ASN A 37 9.76 19.17 -18.46
N ARG A 38 9.68 19.87 -17.31
CA ARG A 38 10.16 19.42 -16.00
C ARG A 38 9.08 19.63 -14.94
N VAL A 39 7.89 19.10 -15.22
CA VAL A 39 6.75 19.12 -14.31
C VAL A 39 6.45 17.68 -13.96
N TYR A 40 6.41 17.38 -12.66
CA TYR A 40 6.24 16.03 -12.15
C TYR A 40 5.13 16.00 -11.11
N THR A 41 4.50 14.85 -10.95
CA THR A 41 3.58 14.57 -9.85
C THR A 41 4.17 13.49 -8.96
N ALA A 42 3.78 13.48 -7.69
CA ALA A 42 4.21 12.47 -6.75
C ALA A 42 3.12 12.21 -5.72
N GLY A 43 3.10 11.00 -5.17
CA GLY A 43 2.19 10.65 -4.08
C GLY A 43 2.52 9.31 -3.45
N PHE A 44 1.86 9.03 -2.32
CA PHE A 44 1.92 7.75 -1.63
C PHE A 44 0.52 7.13 -1.60
N ASP A 45 0.48 5.81 -1.77
CA ASP A 45 -0.74 5.00 -1.82
C ASP A 45 -1.87 5.59 -2.69
N GLY A 46 -3.01 6.01 -2.13
CA GLY A 46 -4.10 6.66 -2.87
C GLY A 46 -3.66 7.94 -3.59
N GLY A 47 -2.79 8.72 -2.96
CA GLY A 47 -2.16 9.89 -3.59
C GLY A 47 -1.24 9.51 -4.75
N ALA A 48 -0.59 8.34 -4.71
CA ALA A 48 0.22 7.82 -5.82
C ALA A 48 -0.66 7.41 -7.01
N ARG A 49 -1.81 6.76 -6.74
CA ARG A 49 -2.81 6.46 -7.78
C ARG A 49 -3.29 7.74 -8.46
N MET A 50 -3.64 8.75 -7.65
CA MET A 50 -4.07 10.06 -8.16
C MET A 50 -2.96 10.74 -8.97
N ALA A 51 -1.74 10.81 -8.44
CA ALA A 51 -0.58 11.40 -9.13
C ALA A 51 -0.29 10.75 -10.48
N SER A 52 -0.49 9.43 -10.58
CA SER A 52 -0.24 8.63 -11.78
C SER A 52 -1.25 8.84 -12.91
N VAL A 53 -2.45 9.32 -12.59
CA VAL A 53 -3.52 9.57 -13.57
C VAL A 53 -3.42 10.97 -14.18
N LEU A 54 -2.81 11.93 -13.46
CA LEU A 54 -2.72 13.32 -13.89
C LEU A 54 -2.07 13.55 -15.28
N PRO A 55 -0.99 12.84 -15.67
CA PRO A 55 -0.40 13.00 -17.00
C PRO A 55 -1.35 12.70 -18.17
N THR A 56 -2.37 11.85 -17.97
CA THR A 56 -3.39 11.56 -18.99
C THR A 56 -4.25 12.79 -19.30
N PHE A 57 -4.49 13.64 -18.29
CA PHE A 57 -5.34 14.83 -18.42
C PHE A 57 -4.54 16.14 -18.58
N MET A 58 -3.24 16.12 -18.26
CA MET A 58 -2.35 17.28 -18.30
C MET A 58 -1.01 16.91 -18.94
N ASN A 59 -0.90 17.16 -20.25
CA ASN A 59 0.28 16.82 -21.05
C ASN A 59 1.58 17.56 -20.66
N GLN A 60 1.50 18.58 -19.80
CA GLN A 60 2.69 19.26 -19.27
C GLN A 60 3.43 18.40 -18.25
N ILE A 61 2.76 17.41 -17.63
CA ILE A 61 3.36 16.53 -16.64
C ILE A 61 4.16 15.45 -17.36
N THR A 62 5.48 15.49 -17.20
CA THR A 62 6.42 14.62 -17.94
C THR A 62 6.91 13.43 -17.12
N GLY A 63 6.55 13.36 -15.83
CA GLY A 63 6.90 12.22 -14.99
C GLY A 63 6.11 12.14 -13.69
N VAL A 64 6.15 10.95 -13.08
CA VAL A 64 5.40 10.57 -11.88
C VAL A 64 6.33 9.83 -10.92
N ILE A 65 6.29 10.18 -9.63
CA ILE A 65 6.86 9.36 -8.55
C ILE A 65 5.71 8.70 -7.79
N SER A 66 5.59 7.39 -7.91
CA SER A 66 4.52 6.62 -7.29
C SER A 66 5.07 5.78 -6.14
N CYS A 67 4.80 6.19 -4.90
CA CYS A 67 5.28 5.50 -3.70
C CYS A 67 4.18 4.56 -3.17
N GLY A 68 4.53 3.30 -2.91
CA GLY A 68 3.65 2.35 -2.23
C GLY A 68 2.38 1.96 -3.00
N SER A 69 2.23 2.36 -4.27
CA SER A 69 1.06 2.01 -5.10
C SER A 69 1.36 2.17 -6.58
N THR A 70 0.61 1.47 -7.42
CA THR A 70 0.77 1.51 -8.89
C THR A 70 -0.21 2.48 -9.55
N VAL A 71 -0.25 2.52 -10.88
CA VAL A 71 -1.22 3.34 -11.61
C VAL A 71 -2.64 2.87 -11.29
N GLY A 72 -3.51 3.80 -10.87
CA GLY A 72 -4.88 3.46 -10.45
C GLY A 72 -5.76 2.87 -11.57
N ASN A 73 -5.57 3.28 -12.82
CA ASN A 73 -6.27 2.67 -13.96
C ASN A 73 -5.29 2.50 -15.15
N LYS A 74 -5.07 1.25 -15.56
CA LYS A 74 -4.16 0.92 -16.67
C LYS A 74 -4.73 1.30 -18.05
N GLU A 75 -6.06 1.35 -18.19
CA GLU A 75 -6.75 1.65 -19.45
C GLU A 75 -6.56 3.11 -19.87
N VAL A 76 -6.29 4.00 -18.92
CA VAL A 76 -6.01 5.41 -19.20
C VAL A 76 -4.59 5.66 -19.71
N LEU A 77 -3.72 4.64 -19.70
CA LEU A 77 -2.36 4.74 -20.20
C LEU A 77 -2.35 4.65 -21.73
N SER A 78 -1.69 5.60 -22.38
CA SER A 78 -1.56 5.63 -23.84
C SER A 78 -0.13 5.84 -24.28
N SER A 79 0.37 4.98 -25.17
CA SER A 79 1.69 5.12 -25.80
C SER A 79 1.82 6.39 -26.65
N LYS A 80 0.71 7.09 -26.94
CA LYS A 80 0.71 8.40 -27.61
C LYS A 80 1.18 9.54 -26.71
N ASN A 81 1.08 9.38 -25.39
CA ASN A 81 1.48 10.39 -24.41
C ASN A 81 2.27 9.74 -23.26
N PRO A 82 3.49 9.22 -23.52
CA PRO A 82 4.28 8.57 -22.49
C PRO A 82 4.86 9.61 -21.52
N PHE A 83 4.84 9.26 -20.24
CA PHE A 83 5.52 9.99 -19.17
C PHE A 83 6.51 9.06 -18.48
N HIS A 84 7.47 9.65 -17.77
CA HIS A 84 8.46 8.88 -17.01
C HIS A 84 7.87 8.43 -15.68
N PHE A 85 7.63 7.12 -15.51
CA PHE A 85 7.10 6.55 -14.27
C PHE A 85 8.22 6.03 -13.37
N ILE A 86 8.34 6.56 -12.15
CA ILE A 86 9.26 6.07 -11.13
C ILE A 86 8.43 5.47 -9.99
N GLY A 87 8.42 4.14 -9.90
CA GLY A 87 7.80 3.42 -8.79
C GLY A 87 8.76 3.32 -7.61
N ILE A 88 8.28 3.53 -6.38
CA ILE A 88 9.03 3.27 -5.15
C ILE A 88 8.22 2.34 -4.25
N VAL A 89 8.75 1.18 -3.88
CA VAL A 89 7.98 0.20 -3.09
C VAL A 89 8.86 -0.63 -2.15
N GLY A 90 8.36 -0.92 -0.96
CA GLY A 90 9.04 -1.79 0.01
C GLY A 90 8.93 -3.27 -0.36
N THR A 91 9.90 -4.10 0.03
CA THR A 91 9.80 -5.57 -0.20
C THR A 91 8.67 -6.25 0.58
N GLU A 92 8.20 -5.65 1.65
CA GLU A 92 7.11 -6.13 2.53
C GLU A 92 5.80 -5.35 2.30
N ASP A 93 5.78 -4.43 1.34
CA ASP A 93 4.58 -3.71 0.92
C ASP A 93 3.67 -4.63 0.08
N PHE A 94 2.38 -4.68 0.40
CA PHE A 94 1.42 -5.52 -0.31
C PHE A 94 1.30 -5.18 -1.81
N ASN A 95 1.70 -3.97 -2.21
CA ASN A 95 1.77 -3.51 -3.60
C ASN A 95 3.08 -3.90 -4.33
N TYR A 96 4.05 -4.52 -3.65
CA TYR A 96 5.32 -4.95 -4.27
C TYR A 96 5.13 -5.84 -5.51
N PRO A 97 4.29 -6.90 -5.49
CA PRO A 97 4.08 -7.73 -6.68
C PRO A 97 3.52 -6.95 -7.86
N GLU A 98 2.56 -6.07 -7.60
CA GLU A 98 1.90 -5.31 -8.64
C GLU A 98 2.83 -4.25 -9.23
N MET A 99 3.65 -3.60 -8.39
CA MET A 99 4.66 -2.65 -8.86
C MET A 99 5.69 -3.31 -9.78
N VAL A 100 6.14 -4.53 -9.46
CA VAL A 100 7.07 -5.29 -10.32
C VAL A 100 6.43 -5.66 -11.65
N LYS A 101 5.15 -6.09 -11.66
CA LYS A 101 4.41 -6.36 -12.90
C LYS A 101 4.20 -5.08 -13.73
N MET A 102 3.92 -3.96 -13.06
CA MET A 102 3.72 -2.66 -13.70
C MET A 102 4.98 -2.17 -14.43
N GLU A 103 6.17 -2.42 -13.87
CA GLU A 103 7.45 -2.14 -14.54
C GLU A 103 7.56 -2.87 -15.90
N GLU A 104 7.17 -4.15 -15.94
CA GLU A 104 7.18 -4.95 -17.17
C GLU A 104 6.16 -4.41 -18.20
N LEU A 105 4.97 -4.03 -17.73
CA LEU A 105 3.94 -3.41 -18.57
C LEU A 105 4.42 -2.09 -19.19
N PHE A 106 5.02 -1.19 -18.40
CA PHE A 106 5.56 0.06 -18.90
C PHE A 106 6.68 -0.15 -19.92
N LYS A 107 7.55 -1.14 -19.72
CA LYS A 107 8.57 -1.52 -20.71
C LYS A 107 7.95 -1.99 -22.03
N LEU A 108 6.90 -2.81 -21.97
CA LEU A 108 6.16 -3.26 -23.15
C LEU A 108 5.51 -2.08 -23.90
N MET A 109 4.96 -1.12 -23.15
CA MET A 109 4.34 0.10 -23.69
C MET A 109 5.37 1.18 -24.11
N LYS A 110 6.67 0.94 -23.89
CA LYS A 110 7.78 1.87 -24.16
C LYS A 110 7.72 3.18 -23.36
N PHE A 111 7.14 3.14 -22.17
CA PHE A 111 7.21 4.25 -21.23
C PHE A 111 8.57 4.25 -20.54
N PRO A 112 9.26 5.40 -20.41
CA PRO A 112 10.43 5.49 -19.54
C PRO A 112 10.02 5.12 -18.11
N ASN A 113 10.69 4.15 -17.50
CA ASN A 113 10.33 3.72 -16.15
C ASN A 113 11.51 3.16 -15.34
N GLN A 114 11.45 3.35 -14.03
CA GLN A 114 12.32 2.68 -13.06
C GLN A 114 11.55 2.30 -11.80
N THR A 115 12.00 1.26 -11.11
CA THR A 115 11.39 0.81 -9.85
C THR A 115 12.42 0.76 -8.74
N LEU A 116 12.44 1.78 -7.90
CA LEU A 116 13.26 1.81 -6.69
C LEU A 116 12.59 0.94 -5.62
N ILE A 117 13.32 0.00 -5.04
CA ILE A 117 12.77 -0.83 -3.95
C ILE A 117 13.74 -0.84 -2.80
N PHE A 118 13.17 -0.87 -1.61
CA PHE A 118 13.89 -0.84 -0.35
C PHE A 118 13.41 -1.97 0.55
N ASP A 119 14.23 -2.32 1.54
CA ASP A 119 13.82 -3.25 2.59
C ASP A 119 12.88 -2.49 3.54
N GLY A 120 11.59 -2.86 3.55
CA GLY A 120 10.57 -2.23 4.38
C GLY A 120 9.15 -2.55 3.89
N GLY A 121 8.15 -2.10 4.66
CA GLY A 121 6.73 -2.33 4.41
C GLY A 121 6.04 -1.22 3.61
N HIS A 122 4.73 -1.11 3.79
CA HIS A 122 3.89 -0.07 3.19
C HIS A 122 4.06 1.26 3.94
N GLN A 123 5.07 2.04 3.54
CA GLN A 123 5.46 3.29 4.20
C GLN A 123 6.09 4.27 3.21
N TRP A 124 6.14 5.54 3.61
CA TRP A 124 6.90 6.54 2.86
C TRP A 124 8.37 6.12 2.71
N PRO A 125 8.96 6.22 1.51
CA PRO A 125 10.37 5.95 1.31
C PRO A 125 11.25 7.00 2.00
N SER A 126 12.51 6.64 2.23
CA SER A 126 13.49 7.56 2.80
C SER A 126 13.73 8.77 1.88
N GLN A 127 14.17 9.88 2.47
CA GLN A 127 14.57 11.07 1.72
C GLN A 127 15.60 10.73 0.63
N GLN A 128 16.54 9.81 0.90
CA GLN A 128 17.55 9.38 -0.06
C GLN A 128 16.92 8.75 -1.31
N LEU A 129 15.87 7.94 -1.17
CA LEU A 129 15.17 7.33 -2.30
C LEU A 129 14.37 8.37 -3.10
N LEU A 130 13.75 9.34 -2.42
CA LEU A 130 13.06 10.45 -3.08
C LEU A 130 14.04 11.32 -3.86
N THR A 131 15.22 11.61 -3.30
CA THR A 131 16.30 12.32 -4.00
C THR A 131 16.71 11.56 -5.26
N LYS A 132 16.94 10.23 -5.16
CA LYS A 132 17.26 9.39 -6.32
C LYS A 132 16.18 9.42 -7.40
N ALA A 133 14.91 9.43 -7.02
CA ALA A 133 13.82 9.56 -7.99
C ALA A 133 13.89 10.90 -8.75
N LEU A 134 14.21 11.99 -8.06
CA LEU A 134 14.43 13.29 -8.71
C LEU A 134 15.68 13.29 -9.61
N GLU A 135 16.78 12.65 -9.17
CA GLU A 135 17.99 12.49 -9.99
C GLU A 135 17.70 11.74 -11.30
N LEU A 136 16.85 10.70 -11.26
CA LEU A 136 16.43 9.97 -12.45
C LEU A 136 15.67 10.86 -13.44
N PHE A 137 14.87 11.81 -12.98
CA PHE A 137 14.25 12.81 -13.86
C PHE A 137 15.26 13.76 -14.48
N ASP A 138 16.28 14.17 -13.73
CA ASP A 138 17.35 15.03 -14.24
C ASP A 138 18.18 14.31 -15.29
N LEU A 139 18.56 13.05 -15.04
CA LEU A 139 19.22 12.19 -16.02
C LEU A 139 18.35 12.00 -17.27
N GLN A 140 17.04 11.78 -17.12
CA GLN A 140 16.14 11.68 -18.26
C GLN A 140 16.05 12.99 -19.06
N ALA A 141 16.04 14.13 -18.38
CA ALA A 141 16.00 15.45 -18.99
C ALA A 141 17.31 15.77 -19.74
N MET A 142 18.46 15.42 -19.18
CA MET A 142 19.77 15.53 -19.85
C MET A 142 19.83 14.63 -21.09
N ALA A 143 19.36 13.38 -20.99
CA ALA A 143 19.36 12.43 -22.13
C ALA A 143 18.48 12.91 -23.30
N LYS A 144 17.44 13.70 -22.99
CA LYS A 144 16.54 14.32 -23.98
C LYS A 144 16.98 15.73 -24.42
N ASN A 145 18.14 16.22 -23.97
CA ASN A 145 18.62 17.59 -24.20
C ASN A 145 17.64 18.69 -23.75
N VAL A 146 16.78 18.40 -22.76
CA VAL A 146 15.88 19.40 -22.14
C VAL A 146 16.66 20.35 -21.23
N ILE A 147 17.76 19.86 -20.65
CA ILE A 147 18.77 20.62 -19.91
C ILE A 147 20.16 20.19 -20.40
N PRO A 148 21.19 21.05 -20.25
CA PRO A 148 22.57 20.67 -20.55
C PRO A 148 23.01 19.46 -19.72
N ALA A 149 23.79 18.56 -20.31
CA ALA A 149 24.39 17.45 -19.60
C ALA A 149 25.45 17.95 -18.62
N ASP A 150 25.36 17.52 -17.35
CA ASP A 150 26.37 17.75 -16.33
C ASP A 150 27.19 16.47 -16.14
N SER A 151 28.41 16.47 -16.69
CA SER A 151 29.30 15.30 -16.65
C SER A 151 29.69 14.90 -15.24
N THR A 152 29.81 15.86 -14.31
CA THR A 152 30.20 15.60 -12.92
C THR A 152 29.05 14.93 -12.18
N PHE A 153 27.84 15.47 -12.34
CA PHE A 153 26.62 14.87 -11.79
C PHE A 153 26.39 13.45 -12.31
N ILE A 154 26.50 13.25 -13.63
CA ILE A 154 26.32 11.93 -14.27
C ILE A 154 27.33 10.92 -13.72
N GLN A 155 28.62 11.28 -13.61
CA GLN A 155 29.64 10.37 -13.12
C GLN A 155 29.47 10.02 -11.64
N THR A 156 29.12 11.01 -10.80
CA THR A 156 28.87 10.79 -9.37
C THR A 156 27.67 9.87 -9.16
N SER A 157 26.52 10.20 -9.76
CA SER A 157 25.31 9.37 -9.62
C SER A 157 25.54 7.96 -10.19
N TYR A 158 26.29 7.81 -11.30
CA TYR A 158 26.65 6.49 -11.83
C TYR A 158 27.46 5.66 -10.84
N LYS A 159 28.49 6.26 -10.22
CA LYS A 159 29.33 5.58 -9.23
C LYS A 159 28.53 5.16 -8.01
N ASP A 160 27.66 6.03 -7.50
CA ASP A 160 26.82 5.74 -6.34
C ASP A 160 25.86 4.58 -6.63
N ARG A 161 25.23 4.57 -7.81
CA ARG A 161 24.37 3.45 -8.23
C ARG A 161 25.14 2.13 -8.38
N LEU A 162 26.39 2.16 -8.83
CA LEU A 162 27.22 0.95 -8.88
C LEU A 162 27.64 0.47 -7.48
N LEU A 163 27.89 1.37 -6.54
CA LEU A 163 28.16 1.01 -5.14
C LEU A 163 26.97 0.27 -4.52
N GLU A 164 25.75 0.75 -4.75
CA GLU A 164 24.52 0.10 -4.30
C GLU A 164 24.35 -1.30 -4.91
N VAL A 165 24.61 -1.45 -6.21
CA VAL A 165 24.57 -2.77 -6.87
C VAL A 165 25.60 -3.72 -6.27
N ASN A 166 26.81 -3.24 -5.96
CA ASN A 166 27.84 -4.06 -5.33
C ASN A 166 27.47 -4.44 -3.89
N GLU A 167 26.84 -3.53 -3.14
CA GLU A 167 26.33 -3.82 -1.80
C GLU A 167 25.29 -4.95 -1.83
N LEU A 168 24.38 -4.93 -2.81
CA LEU A 168 23.40 -6.00 -3.01
C LEU A 168 24.05 -7.37 -3.30
N ILE A 169 25.15 -7.38 -4.06
CA ILE A 169 25.91 -8.61 -4.32
C ILE A 169 26.54 -9.11 -3.01
N SER A 170 27.21 -8.24 -2.26
CA SER A 170 27.85 -8.55 -0.97
C SER A 170 26.83 -9.06 0.07
N ASN A 171 25.63 -8.49 0.07
CA ASN A 171 24.52 -8.87 0.94
C ASN A 171 23.73 -10.09 0.42
N LYS A 172 24.27 -10.83 -0.56
CA LYS A 172 23.67 -12.06 -1.11
C LYS A 172 22.25 -11.85 -1.66
N LYS A 173 22.01 -10.70 -2.30
CA LYS A 173 20.76 -10.37 -3.02
C LYS A 173 20.98 -10.31 -4.55
N PRO A 174 21.44 -11.39 -5.21
CA PRO A 174 21.80 -11.37 -6.62
C PRO A 174 20.62 -11.07 -7.56
N VAL A 175 19.38 -11.42 -7.21
CA VAL A 175 18.20 -11.10 -8.03
C VAL A 175 17.95 -9.60 -8.06
N ARG A 176 18.07 -8.95 -6.90
CA ARG A 176 18.00 -7.50 -6.73
C ARG A 176 19.10 -6.80 -7.53
N ALA A 177 20.35 -7.24 -7.33
CA ALA A 177 21.51 -6.70 -8.05
C ALA A 177 21.37 -6.83 -9.58
N TYR A 178 20.85 -7.97 -10.08
CA TYR A 178 20.61 -8.18 -11.51
C TYR A 178 19.60 -7.20 -12.11
N LYS A 179 18.54 -6.89 -11.35
CA LYS A 179 17.52 -5.90 -11.73
C LYS A 179 18.12 -4.50 -11.75
N ASP A 180 18.71 -4.07 -10.64
CA ASP A 180 19.19 -2.70 -10.46
C ASP A 180 20.36 -2.39 -11.40
N LEU A 181 21.23 -3.37 -11.70
CA LEU A 181 22.25 -3.24 -12.74
C LEU A 181 21.65 -3.07 -14.15
N GLY A 182 20.48 -3.68 -14.41
CA GLY A 182 19.73 -3.48 -15.64
C GLY A 182 19.20 -2.05 -15.78
N GLU A 183 18.67 -1.47 -14.70
CA GLU A 183 18.24 -0.06 -14.68
C GLU A 183 19.41 0.89 -14.87
N VAL A 184 20.56 0.65 -14.21
CA VAL A 184 21.78 1.42 -14.42
C VAL A 184 22.19 1.40 -15.90
N MET A 185 22.19 0.23 -16.53
CA MET A 185 22.50 0.15 -17.96
C MET A 185 21.50 0.93 -18.83
N GLU A 186 20.22 0.94 -18.49
CA GLU A 186 19.17 1.64 -19.24
C GLU A 186 19.31 3.16 -19.15
N VAL A 187 19.55 3.67 -17.94
CA VAL A 187 19.68 5.10 -17.66
C VAL A 187 20.96 5.66 -18.27
N TYR A 188 22.10 5.00 -18.02
CA TYR A 188 23.42 5.57 -18.29
C TYR A 188 23.97 5.32 -19.69
N ARG A 189 23.37 4.41 -20.49
CA ARG A 189 23.85 4.12 -21.86
C ARG A 189 23.90 5.33 -22.80
N HIS A 190 23.12 6.38 -22.51
CA HIS A 190 23.10 7.61 -23.32
C HIS A 190 24.29 8.53 -23.01
N PHE A 191 25.01 8.27 -21.92
CA PHE A 191 26.10 9.10 -21.43
C PHE A 191 27.44 8.38 -21.37
N LEU A 192 27.43 7.07 -21.10
CA LEU A 192 28.62 6.28 -20.78
C LEU A 192 28.62 4.94 -21.53
N ASN A 193 29.81 4.36 -21.70
CA ASN A 193 29.93 2.97 -22.18
C ASN A 193 29.57 2.00 -21.03
N VAL A 194 28.55 1.18 -21.26
CA VAL A 194 28.01 0.20 -20.29
C VAL A 194 28.28 -1.26 -20.70
N ASP A 195 29.18 -1.52 -21.65
CA ASP A 195 29.45 -2.87 -22.16
C ASP A 195 30.03 -3.81 -21.09
N SER A 196 30.87 -3.30 -20.20
CA SER A 196 31.38 -4.06 -19.05
C SER A 196 30.24 -4.51 -18.12
N LEU A 197 29.20 -3.68 -17.94
CA LEU A 197 28.04 -4.01 -17.12
C LEU A 197 27.21 -5.14 -17.73
N LYS A 198 27.15 -5.26 -19.07
CA LYS A 198 26.49 -6.39 -19.75
C LYS A 198 27.13 -7.72 -19.36
N ALA A 199 28.47 -7.76 -19.32
CA ALA A 199 29.21 -8.95 -18.89
C ALA A 199 28.94 -9.29 -17.42
N SER A 200 29.03 -8.30 -16.51
CA SER A 200 28.74 -8.48 -15.09
C SER A 200 27.31 -9.00 -14.86
N ARG A 201 26.32 -8.42 -15.54
CA ARG A 201 24.92 -8.84 -15.45
C ARG A 201 24.71 -10.28 -15.95
N LYS A 202 25.42 -10.69 -17.00
CA LYS A 202 25.41 -12.08 -17.51
C LYS A 202 26.03 -13.05 -16.51
N THR A 203 27.11 -12.66 -15.83
CA THR A 203 27.74 -13.44 -14.76
C THR A 203 26.79 -13.66 -13.60
N ILE A 204 26.13 -12.60 -13.09
CA ILE A 204 25.12 -12.72 -12.03
C ILE A 204 24.02 -13.72 -12.44
N LYS A 205 23.46 -13.56 -13.65
CA LYS A 205 22.39 -14.43 -14.15
C LYS A 205 22.78 -15.92 -14.24
N ARG A 206 24.05 -16.20 -14.55
CA ARG A 206 24.55 -17.58 -14.70
C ARG A 206 24.83 -18.26 -13.36
N GLY A 207 25.08 -17.49 -12.31
CA GLY A 207 25.37 -17.98 -10.97
C GLY A 207 24.25 -18.82 -10.37
N SER A 208 24.61 -19.86 -9.62
CA SER A 208 23.66 -20.75 -8.93
C SER A 208 22.81 -19.99 -7.90
N ALA A 209 23.42 -19.06 -7.16
CA ALA A 209 22.73 -18.23 -6.16
C ALA A 209 21.59 -17.42 -6.78
N TYR A 210 21.83 -16.76 -7.93
CA TYR A 210 20.78 -16.06 -8.67
C TYR A 210 19.66 -16.99 -9.11
N LYS A 211 19.99 -18.12 -9.74
CA LYS A 211 18.98 -19.08 -10.25
C LYS A 211 18.11 -19.63 -9.13
N SER A 212 18.73 -20.00 -8.01
CA SER A 212 18.03 -20.50 -6.81
C SER A 212 17.13 -19.43 -6.22
N GLN A 213 17.66 -18.23 -5.96
CA GLN A 213 16.87 -17.12 -5.40
C GLN A 213 15.74 -16.69 -6.34
N LYS A 214 15.97 -16.65 -7.67
CA LYS A 214 14.94 -16.30 -8.65
C LYS A 214 13.83 -17.35 -8.70
N ARG A 215 14.15 -18.64 -8.64
CA ARG A 215 13.16 -19.71 -8.56
C ARG A 215 12.33 -19.60 -7.29
N SER A 216 12.99 -19.43 -6.14
CA SER A 216 12.33 -19.24 -4.84
C SER A 216 11.40 -18.02 -4.86
N LEU A 217 11.87 -16.88 -5.36
CA LEU A 217 11.05 -15.67 -5.50
C LEU A 217 9.81 -15.94 -6.35
N ASN A 218 9.96 -16.56 -7.53
CA ASN A 218 8.82 -16.87 -8.38
C ASN A 218 7.82 -17.83 -7.70
N THR A 219 8.30 -18.83 -6.96
CA THR A 219 7.43 -19.75 -6.20
C THR A 219 6.61 -19.02 -5.15
N TRP A 220 7.23 -18.16 -4.34
CA TRP A 220 6.52 -17.42 -3.30
C TRP A 220 5.57 -16.36 -3.87
N MET A 221 5.95 -15.69 -4.95
CA MET A 221 5.09 -14.72 -5.64
C MET A 221 3.87 -15.38 -6.28
N PHE A 222 4.01 -16.60 -6.81
CA PHE A 222 2.89 -17.38 -7.32
C PHE A 222 1.98 -17.89 -6.19
N LYS A 223 2.56 -18.36 -5.10
CA LYS A 223 1.77 -18.74 -3.91
C LYS A 223 1.00 -17.54 -3.35
N GLU A 224 1.64 -16.37 -3.30
CA GLU A 224 1.01 -15.13 -2.87
C GLU A 224 -0.19 -14.77 -3.75
N SER A 225 -0.06 -14.86 -5.08
CA SER A 225 -1.20 -14.55 -5.96
C SER A 225 -2.39 -15.47 -5.73
N LEU A 226 -2.15 -16.78 -5.57
CA LEU A 226 -3.23 -17.73 -5.31
C LEU A 226 -3.97 -17.42 -4.00
N ILE A 227 -3.23 -17.08 -2.94
CA ILE A 227 -3.85 -16.72 -1.64
C ILE A 227 -4.62 -15.40 -1.75
N LYS A 228 -4.13 -14.43 -2.52
CA LYS A 228 -4.86 -13.18 -2.78
C LYS A 228 -6.16 -13.45 -3.54
N ASP A 229 -6.11 -14.30 -4.56
CA ASP A 229 -7.30 -14.70 -5.32
C ASP A 229 -8.34 -15.37 -4.40
N ASP A 230 -7.90 -16.23 -3.47
CA ASP A 230 -8.78 -16.81 -2.44
C ASP A 230 -9.37 -15.73 -1.52
N TYR A 231 -8.57 -14.77 -1.05
CA TYR A 231 -9.05 -13.70 -0.17
C TYR A 231 -10.08 -12.79 -0.87
N ASP A 232 -9.84 -12.43 -2.13
CA ASP A 232 -10.77 -11.63 -2.92
C ASP A 232 -12.10 -12.37 -3.07
N TYR A 233 -12.05 -13.64 -3.48
CA TYR A 233 -13.24 -14.47 -3.69
C TYR A 233 -14.05 -14.67 -2.41
N TYR A 234 -13.41 -15.13 -1.32
CA TYR A 234 -14.13 -15.44 -0.09
C TYR A 234 -14.67 -14.18 0.60
N LEU A 235 -13.95 -13.06 0.53
CA LEU A 235 -14.45 -11.83 1.13
C LEU A 235 -15.67 -11.31 0.37
N GLU A 236 -15.63 -11.32 -0.97
CA GLU A 236 -16.77 -10.95 -1.79
C GLU A 236 -17.97 -11.85 -1.52
N GLU A 237 -17.78 -13.18 -1.48
CA GLU A 237 -18.84 -14.14 -1.15
C GLU A 237 -19.44 -13.87 0.23
N ASP A 238 -18.59 -13.66 1.25
CA ASP A 238 -19.04 -13.43 2.62
C ASP A 238 -19.83 -12.13 2.77
N ILE A 239 -19.41 -11.06 2.10
CA ILE A 239 -20.13 -9.77 2.06
C ILE A 239 -21.50 -9.95 1.41
N LEU A 240 -21.57 -10.59 0.24
CA LEU A 240 -22.81 -10.75 -0.53
C LEU A 240 -23.84 -11.65 0.15
N THR A 241 -23.39 -12.57 1.01
CA THR A 241 -24.25 -13.58 1.66
C THR A 241 -24.38 -13.41 3.17
N TYR A 242 -23.75 -12.38 3.75
CA TYR A 242 -23.69 -12.13 5.19
C TYR A 242 -23.18 -13.35 5.97
N ASN A 243 -22.11 -13.99 5.49
CA ASN A 243 -21.66 -15.28 5.97
C ASN A 243 -20.79 -15.20 7.24
N TYR A 244 -21.42 -14.97 8.39
CA TYR A 244 -20.73 -14.96 9.69
C TYR A 244 -20.07 -16.31 10.05
N ASN A 245 -20.51 -17.42 9.48
CA ASN A 245 -19.93 -18.74 9.75
C ASN A 245 -18.48 -18.84 9.24
N ASN A 246 -18.10 -18.02 8.26
CA ASN A 246 -16.76 -18.04 7.68
C ASN A 246 -15.71 -17.26 8.51
N LEU A 247 -16.11 -16.55 9.57
CA LEU A 247 -15.17 -15.88 10.50
C LEU A 247 -14.12 -16.85 11.07
N GLY A 248 -14.50 -18.12 11.27
CA GLY A 248 -13.57 -19.17 11.70
C GLY A 248 -12.46 -19.46 10.69
N TRP A 249 -12.77 -19.41 9.38
CA TRP A 249 -11.79 -19.57 8.31
C TRP A 249 -10.82 -18.39 8.27
N TRP A 250 -11.32 -17.15 8.39
CA TRP A 250 -10.46 -15.96 8.45
C TRP A 250 -9.51 -15.98 9.65
N ASN A 251 -9.97 -16.42 10.83
CA ASN A 251 -9.11 -16.61 11.98
C ASN A 251 -8.04 -17.69 11.73
N TYR A 252 -8.39 -18.79 11.06
CA TYR A 252 -7.43 -19.80 10.62
C TYR A 252 -6.39 -19.20 9.65
N GLN A 253 -6.82 -18.38 8.68
CA GLN A 253 -5.92 -17.70 7.74
C GLN A 253 -4.92 -16.79 8.46
N MET A 254 -5.35 -16.02 9.47
CA MET A 254 -4.44 -15.22 10.29
C MET A 254 -3.40 -16.08 11.02
N GLY A 255 -3.77 -17.29 11.44
CA GLY A 255 -2.85 -18.29 11.98
C GLY A 255 -1.79 -18.74 10.96
N GLU A 256 -2.19 -19.00 9.72
CA GLU A 256 -1.26 -19.34 8.62
C GLU A 256 -0.32 -18.16 8.27
N LEU A 257 -0.84 -16.93 8.22
CA LEU A 257 -0.03 -15.73 8.00
C LEU A 257 1.02 -15.55 9.09
N LYS A 258 0.67 -15.79 10.36
CA LYS A 258 1.63 -15.78 11.47
C LYS A 258 2.75 -16.80 11.28
N LYS A 259 2.45 -18.01 10.77
CA LYS A 259 3.48 -19.00 10.44
C LYS A 259 4.41 -18.49 9.33
N TYR A 260 3.87 -17.85 8.30
CA TYR A 260 4.68 -17.26 7.23
C TYR A 260 5.59 -16.14 7.75
N LYS A 261 5.04 -15.20 8.52
CA LYS A 261 5.79 -14.08 9.15
C LYS A 261 6.94 -14.56 10.05
N ASN A 262 6.79 -15.73 10.68
CA ASN A 262 7.82 -16.32 11.53
C ASN A 262 8.80 -17.25 10.79
N SER A 263 8.68 -17.38 9.46
CA SER A 263 9.55 -18.25 8.68
C SER A 263 11.01 -17.76 8.68
N ALA A 264 11.95 -18.71 8.73
CA ALA A 264 13.36 -18.46 8.50
C ALA A 264 13.65 -18.09 7.03
N ASN A 265 12.76 -18.47 6.10
CA ASN A 265 12.87 -18.06 4.71
C ASN A 265 12.37 -16.62 4.55
N VAL A 266 13.31 -15.71 4.26
CA VAL A 266 13.03 -14.27 4.11
C VAL A 266 11.92 -13.99 3.10
N LEU A 267 11.88 -14.69 1.96
CA LEU A 267 10.87 -14.45 0.93
C LEU A 267 9.47 -14.89 1.38
N GLN A 268 9.40 -16.00 2.11
CA GLN A 268 8.15 -16.47 2.72
C GLN A 268 7.67 -15.51 3.82
N ARG A 269 8.60 -15.00 4.65
CA ARG A 269 8.29 -14.00 5.66
C ARG A 269 7.73 -12.73 5.05
N GLN A 270 8.40 -12.19 4.05
CA GLN A 270 7.94 -10.99 3.34
C GLN A 270 6.56 -11.23 2.70
N MET A 271 6.33 -12.41 2.11
CA MET A 271 5.00 -12.78 1.60
C MET A 271 3.94 -12.77 2.70
N GLY A 272 4.22 -13.33 3.88
CA GLY A 272 3.28 -13.31 5.01
C GLY A 272 2.90 -11.90 5.45
N ILE A 273 3.88 -10.99 5.51
CA ILE A 273 3.65 -9.57 5.83
C ILE A 273 2.82 -8.89 4.73
N ARG A 274 3.14 -9.13 3.46
CA ARG A 274 2.39 -8.58 2.32
C ARG A 274 0.94 -9.07 2.28
N LEU A 275 0.69 -10.34 2.57
CA LEU A 275 -0.67 -10.91 2.58
C LEU A 275 -1.51 -10.33 3.71
N GLU A 276 -0.94 -10.14 4.89
CA GLU A 276 -1.63 -9.48 6.01
C GLU A 276 -1.95 -8.02 5.69
N GLY A 277 -1.01 -7.29 5.10
CA GLY A 277 -1.24 -5.93 4.61
C GLY A 277 -2.32 -5.87 3.54
N TYR A 278 -2.29 -6.83 2.60
CA TYR A 278 -3.28 -6.96 1.53
C TYR A 278 -4.68 -7.20 2.07
N LEU A 279 -4.85 -8.19 2.96
CA LEU A 279 -6.15 -8.51 3.56
C LEU A 279 -6.73 -7.31 4.31
N ASN A 280 -5.88 -6.60 5.08
CA ASN A 280 -6.34 -5.41 5.79
C ASN A 280 -6.74 -4.26 4.85
N ALA A 281 -6.02 -4.07 3.74
CA ALA A 281 -6.39 -3.10 2.72
C ALA A 281 -7.70 -3.49 2.03
N LEU A 282 -7.85 -4.76 1.63
CA LEU A 282 -9.04 -5.29 0.98
C LEU A 282 -10.31 -5.10 1.84
N ILE A 283 -10.24 -5.40 3.13
CA ILE A 283 -11.36 -5.18 4.05
C ILE A 283 -11.65 -3.68 4.20
N ALA A 284 -10.63 -2.83 4.27
CA ALA A 284 -10.82 -1.38 4.39
C ALA A 284 -11.47 -0.78 3.14
N ASP A 285 -11.03 -1.20 1.94
CA ASP A 285 -11.61 -0.75 0.68
C ASP A 285 -13.09 -1.13 0.58
N ASN A 286 -13.47 -2.34 1.03
CA ASN A 286 -14.88 -2.76 1.07
C ASN A 286 -15.71 -1.98 2.10
N ILE A 287 -15.14 -1.63 3.26
CA ILE A 287 -15.80 -0.75 4.23
C ILE A 287 -16.08 0.61 3.59
N ASP A 288 -15.09 1.19 2.91
CA ASP A 288 -15.24 2.49 2.26
C ASP A 288 -16.34 2.43 1.17
N ILE A 289 -16.33 1.39 0.33
CA ILE A 289 -17.37 1.18 -0.70
C ILE A 289 -18.78 1.20 -0.08
N ILE A 290 -19.00 0.39 0.95
CA ILE A 290 -20.33 0.23 1.55
C ILE A 290 -20.76 1.48 2.33
N VAL A 291 -19.84 2.20 2.97
CA VAL A 291 -20.16 3.47 3.66
C VAL A 291 -20.65 4.54 2.68
N TYR A 292 -20.19 4.52 1.42
CA TYR A 292 -20.64 5.46 0.39
C TYR A 292 -21.86 4.98 -0.41
N ASP A 293 -22.32 3.74 -0.21
CA ASP A 293 -23.54 3.23 -0.83
C ASP A 293 -24.80 3.89 -0.24
N THR A 294 -25.86 3.95 -1.05
CA THR A 294 -27.14 4.54 -0.64
C THR A 294 -28.29 3.62 -1.07
N PRO A 295 -28.99 2.95 -0.14
CA PRO A 295 -28.75 2.94 1.32
C PRO A 295 -27.47 2.18 1.70
N VAL A 296 -26.93 2.47 2.89
CA VAL A 296 -25.78 1.76 3.46
C VAL A 296 -26.18 0.34 3.86
N ASP A 297 -25.41 -0.66 3.45
CA ASP A 297 -25.58 -2.05 3.90
C ASP A 297 -24.94 -2.24 5.29
N GLU A 298 -25.72 -2.00 6.34
CA GLU A 298 -25.22 -2.07 7.72
C GLU A 298 -24.84 -3.49 8.16
N GLU A 299 -25.47 -4.53 7.60
CA GLU A 299 -25.18 -5.94 7.93
C GLU A 299 -23.79 -6.33 7.43
N ALA A 300 -23.49 -5.98 6.17
CA ALA A 300 -22.16 -6.17 5.59
C ALA A 300 -21.09 -5.35 6.34
N LEU A 301 -21.41 -4.11 6.76
CA LEU A 301 -20.48 -3.33 7.58
C LEU A 301 -20.17 -4.00 8.92
N ASN A 302 -21.19 -4.55 9.60
CA ASN A 302 -20.96 -5.29 10.84
C ASN A 302 -20.05 -6.49 10.62
N LEU A 303 -20.27 -7.28 9.56
CA LEU A 303 -19.40 -8.39 9.19
C LEU A 303 -17.95 -7.93 8.97
N LEU A 304 -17.74 -6.83 8.25
CA LEU A 304 -16.39 -6.30 8.00
C LEU A 304 -15.72 -5.77 9.26
N TRP A 305 -16.45 -5.15 10.18
CA TRP A 305 -15.90 -4.75 11.48
C TRP A 305 -15.55 -5.96 12.34
N MET A 306 -16.37 -7.02 12.33
CA MET A 306 -16.06 -8.29 12.98
C MET A 306 -14.78 -8.91 12.38
N LEU A 307 -14.61 -8.89 11.07
CA LEU A 307 -13.36 -9.31 10.41
C LEU A 307 -12.16 -8.45 10.84
N LYS A 308 -12.33 -7.14 10.98
CA LYS A 308 -11.27 -6.26 11.48
C LYS A 308 -10.84 -6.59 12.91
N THR A 309 -11.72 -7.09 13.77
CA THR A 309 -11.30 -7.60 15.09
C THR A 309 -10.40 -8.83 15.02
N ILE A 310 -10.46 -9.58 13.91
CA ILE A 310 -9.60 -10.76 13.67
C ILE A 310 -8.27 -10.31 13.02
N THR A 311 -8.33 -9.42 12.04
CA THR A 311 -7.15 -9.02 11.24
C THR A 311 -6.36 -7.86 11.84
N SER A 312 -6.97 -7.07 12.74
CA SER A 312 -6.40 -5.90 13.43
C SER A 312 -6.93 -5.79 14.87
N PRO A 313 -6.68 -6.79 15.74
CA PRO A 313 -7.27 -6.85 17.09
C PRO A 313 -6.85 -5.71 18.02
N GLU A 314 -5.76 -5.01 17.71
CA GLU A 314 -5.29 -3.83 18.47
C GLU A 314 -6.06 -2.54 18.11
N ASP A 315 -6.82 -2.53 17.02
CA ASP A 315 -7.69 -1.42 16.65
C ASP A 315 -9.07 -1.57 17.32
N PHE A 316 -9.14 -1.08 18.55
CA PHE A 316 -10.33 -1.12 19.40
C PHE A 316 -11.56 -0.45 18.79
N SER A 317 -11.39 0.44 17.82
CA SER A 317 -12.51 1.12 17.16
C SER A 317 -13.45 0.12 16.46
N ASN A 318 -12.92 -0.99 15.94
CA ASN A 318 -13.73 -2.01 15.26
C ASN A 318 -14.63 -2.77 16.24
N TYR A 319 -14.12 -3.09 17.43
CA TYR A 319 -14.93 -3.70 18.49
C TYR A 319 -16.06 -2.76 18.93
N LEU A 320 -15.77 -1.47 19.12
CA LEU A 320 -16.79 -0.47 19.50
C LEU A 320 -17.90 -0.36 18.44
N LYS A 321 -17.55 -0.40 17.16
CA LYS A 321 -18.53 -0.39 16.06
C LYS A 321 -19.40 -1.64 16.07
N VAL A 322 -18.82 -2.83 16.26
CA VAL A 322 -19.56 -4.10 16.40
C VAL A 322 -20.50 -4.05 17.62
N ILE A 323 -20.03 -3.60 18.78
CA ILE A 323 -20.84 -3.49 20.00
C ILE A 323 -22.02 -2.52 19.79
N SER A 324 -21.77 -1.33 19.22
CA SER A 324 -22.80 -0.34 18.93
C SER A 324 -23.86 -0.89 17.98
N TRP A 325 -23.43 -1.51 16.87
CA TRP A 325 -24.35 -2.03 15.88
C TRP A 325 -25.19 -3.19 16.41
N ASN A 326 -24.58 -4.17 17.09
CA ASN A 326 -25.32 -5.30 17.65
C ASN A 326 -26.30 -4.86 18.75
N ALA A 327 -25.94 -3.83 19.53
CA ALA A 327 -26.88 -3.23 20.49
C ALA A 327 -28.06 -2.53 19.80
N LYS A 328 -27.83 -1.88 18.66
CA LYS A 328 -28.87 -1.22 17.84
C LYS A 328 -29.92 -2.21 17.34
N VAL A 329 -29.50 -3.41 16.95
CA VAL A 329 -30.39 -4.49 16.45
C VAL A 329 -30.85 -5.45 17.56
N GLU A 330 -30.62 -5.09 18.82
CA GLU A 330 -31.00 -5.87 20.01
C GLU A 330 -30.33 -7.27 20.12
N ASP A 331 -29.26 -7.54 19.37
CA ASP A 331 -28.38 -8.69 19.59
C ASP A 331 -27.38 -8.40 20.72
N TYR A 332 -27.90 -8.33 21.94
CA TYR A 332 -27.08 -8.11 23.12
C TYR A 332 -26.10 -9.26 23.39
N SER A 333 -26.37 -10.46 22.88
CA SER A 333 -25.46 -11.60 23.06
C SER A 333 -24.15 -11.36 22.33
N THR A 334 -24.23 -10.97 21.06
CA THR A 334 -23.06 -10.63 20.24
C THR A 334 -22.37 -9.38 20.76
N ALA A 335 -23.14 -8.34 21.13
CA ALA A 335 -22.56 -7.11 21.70
C ALA A 335 -21.77 -7.40 22.99
N MET A 336 -22.30 -8.25 23.89
CA MET A 336 -21.63 -8.65 25.12
C MET A 336 -20.38 -9.50 24.88
N TYR A 337 -20.41 -10.40 23.89
CA TYR A 337 -19.25 -11.17 23.49
C TYR A 337 -18.10 -10.25 23.04
N TYR A 338 -18.37 -9.32 22.12
CA TYR A 338 -17.35 -8.39 21.62
C TYR A 338 -16.88 -7.40 22.68
N LEU A 339 -17.73 -7.03 23.64
CA LEU A 339 -17.31 -6.27 24.82
C LEU A 339 -16.29 -7.04 25.65
N GLU A 340 -16.52 -8.34 25.92
CA GLU A 340 -15.55 -9.13 26.67
C GLU A 340 -14.23 -9.28 25.92
N GLU A 341 -14.27 -9.55 24.61
CA GLU A 341 -13.06 -9.64 23.78
C GLU A 341 -12.28 -8.32 23.75
N LEU A 342 -12.95 -7.17 23.62
CA LEU A 342 -12.35 -5.84 23.71
C LEU A 342 -11.63 -5.63 25.05
N LEU A 343 -12.26 -6.03 26.15
CA LEU A 343 -11.68 -5.90 27.50
C LEU A 343 -10.51 -6.86 27.71
N LYS A 344 -10.57 -8.09 27.18
CA LYS A 344 -9.44 -9.05 27.19
C LYS A 344 -8.23 -8.51 26.43
N MET A 345 -8.45 -7.72 25.38
CA MET A 345 -7.39 -7.05 24.62
C MET A 345 -6.80 -5.81 25.33
N GLY A 346 -7.32 -5.44 26.50
CA GLY A 346 -6.74 -4.40 27.35
C GLY A 346 -7.30 -2.99 27.14
N TYR A 347 -8.50 -2.86 26.55
CA TYR A 347 -9.18 -1.58 26.44
C TYR A 347 -9.59 -1.03 27.81
N THR A 348 -9.31 0.25 28.08
CA THR A 348 -9.49 0.86 29.42
C THR A 348 -10.36 2.11 29.47
N ASN A 349 -10.81 2.63 28.32
CA ASN A 349 -11.57 3.88 28.26
C ASN A 349 -13.05 3.66 28.64
N THR A 350 -13.33 3.71 29.95
CA THR A 350 -14.68 3.53 30.49
C THR A 350 -15.66 4.60 30.03
N ASP A 351 -15.20 5.84 29.86
CA ASP A 351 -16.10 6.95 29.51
C ASP A 351 -16.64 6.78 28.10
N GLU A 352 -15.80 6.29 27.18
CA GLU A 352 -16.21 5.93 25.83
C GLU A 352 -17.16 4.72 25.83
N LEU A 353 -16.92 3.67 26.63
CA LEU A 353 -17.88 2.55 26.75
C LEU A 353 -19.26 3.01 27.20
N TYR A 354 -19.31 3.89 28.20
CA TYR A 354 -20.59 4.40 28.70
C TYR A 354 -21.19 5.50 27.83
N ALA A 355 -20.45 6.08 26.88
CA ALA A 355 -20.94 7.07 25.91
C ALA A 355 -21.24 6.45 24.53
N LEU A 356 -20.93 5.16 24.34
CA LEU A 356 -21.04 4.49 23.04
C LEU A 356 -22.47 4.55 22.51
N GLU A 357 -22.60 4.99 21.25
CA GLU A 357 -23.88 5.13 20.58
C GLU A 357 -24.67 3.81 20.55
N ASN A 358 -26.00 3.89 20.54
CA ASN A 358 -26.92 2.74 20.50
C ASN A 358 -26.83 1.74 21.68
N THR A 359 -25.95 1.95 22.67
CA THR A 359 -25.76 1.02 23.79
C THR A 359 -26.53 1.38 25.06
N ALA A 360 -27.47 2.33 25.00
CA ALA A 360 -28.13 2.86 26.20
C ALA A 360 -28.85 1.79 27.05
N LEU A 361 -29.50 0.82 26.40
CA LEU A 361 -30.15 -0.32 27.05
C LEU A 361 -29.16 -1.42 27.46
N LEU A 362 -28.13 -1.67 26.64
CA LEU A 362 -27.09 -2.64 26.95
C LEU A 362 -26.32 -2.27 28.23
N ARG A 363 -25.92 -1.00 28.37
CA ARG A 363 -25.05 -0.52 29.47
C ARG A 363 -25.73 -0.50 30.84
N ILE A 364 -27.05 -0.57 30.91
CA ILE A 364 -27.80 -0.66 32.17
C ILE A 364 -27.99 -2.11 32.63
N THR A 365 -27.67 -3.09 31.79
CA THR A 365 -27.81 -4.50 32.16
C THR A 365 -26.81 -4.88 33.26
N PRO A 366 -27.18 -5.80 34.18
CA PRO A 366 -26.26 -6.35 35.17
C PRO A 366 -25.05 -7.02 34.52
N ALA A 367 -25.25 -7.73 33.39
CA ALA A 367 -24.20 -8.45 32.67
C ALA A 367 -23.12 -7.50 32.13
N PHE A 368 -23.50 -6.37 31.52
CA PHE A 368 -22.55 -5.35 31.06
C PHE A 368 -21.71 -4.82 32.22
N ASN A 369 -22.36 -4.44 33.31
CA ASN A 369 -21.66 -3.86 34.47
C ASN A 369 -20.80 -4.90 35.19
N ALA A 370 -21.17 -6.19 35.17
CA ALA A 370 -20.33 -7.27 35.66
C ALA A 370 -19.04 -7.40 34.85
N LEU A 371 -19.08 -7.28 33.52
CA LEU A 371 -17.86 -7.27 32.70
C LEU A 371 -16.99 -6.03 32.97
N VAL A 372 -17.60 -4.84 32.99
CA VAL A 372 -16.86 -3.60 33.31
C VAL A 372 -16.24 -3.68 34.71
N GLU A 373 -16.93 -4.24 35.69
CA GLU A 373 -16.38 -4.40 37.05
C GLU A 373 -15.28 -5.46 37.10
N LYS A 374 -15.45 -6.58 36.39
CA LYS A 374 -14.46 -7.67 36.30
C LYS A 374 -13.13 -7.15 35.76
N TYR A 375 -13.14 -6.40 34.66
CA TYR A 375 -11.93 -5.97 33.95
C TYR A 375 -11.43 -4.58 34.35
N LEU A 376 -12.31 -3.63 34.68
CA LEU A 376 -11.97 -2.21 34.86
C LEU A 376 -12.20 -1.66 36.27
N LYS A 377 -12.91 -2.38 37.15
CA LYS A 377 -13.23 -1.95 38.54
C LYS A 377 -13.93 -0.59 38.62
N LYS A 378 -14.75 -0.28 37.61
CA LYS A 378 -15.34 1.03 37.36
C LYS A 378 -16.79 0.93 36.88
N ALA A 379 -17.54 -0.08 37.32
CA ALA A 379 -18.94 -0.19 36.94
C ALA A 379 -19.76 1.00 37.47
N ARG A 380 -20.58 1.60 36.61
CA ARG A 380 -21.46 2.74 36.97
C ARG A 380 -22.76 2.29 37.64
N TYR A 381 -23.25 1.08 37.36
CA TYR A 381 -24.47 0.55 37.94
C TYR A 381 -24.17 -0.62 38.89
N LYS A 382 -24.91 -0.70 40.00
CA LYS A 382 -24.77 -1.79 40.97
C LYS A 382 -25.20 -3.11 40.35
N ILE A 383 -24.38 -4.14 40.54
CA ILE A 383 -24.73 -5.54 40.23
C ILE A 383 -25.71 -5.97 41.34
N ILE A 384 -26.98 -6.17 41.00
CA ILE A 384 -27.94 -6.81 41.89
C ILE A 384 -27.87 -8.30 41.56
N GLU A 385 -27.32 -9.10 42.47
CA GLU A 385 -27.41 -10.56 42.37
C GLU A 385 -28.86 -10.97 42.64
N GLU A 386 -29.47 -11.69 41.69
CA GLU A 386 -30.75 -12.39 41.90
C GLU A 386 -30.56 -13.71 42.66
#